data_AF-A0A1G2FZH2-F1
#
_entry.id   AF-A0A1G2FZH2-F1
#
_cell.length_a   1.000
_cell.length_b   1.000
_cell.length_c   1.000
_cell.angle_alpha   90.00
_cell.angle_beta   90.00
_cell.angle_gamma   90.00
#
_symmetry.space_group_name_H-M   'P 1'
#
loop_
_entity.id
_entity.type
_entity.pdbx_description
1 polymer ?
#
loop_
_entity_poly.entity_id
_entity_poly.type
_entity_poly.pdbx_seq_one_letter_code
_entity_poly.pdbx_strand_id
1 'polypeptide(L)'
;MSKWTDLLSKAAGALEAVGLVTVEEVGDGSSPTVPVTGVPLAVFQKGSRDEESYQKVLELLRSNVIVSNSPYGQFCAQRDTLREFIGEEARLVQAALKASGLTAPAVLSALGTCTASLEEESREFTTALEQERANALASLEREAEKLNTEASDISQKLQELQTRLKQIETQKGEKQAEIQQRQQMFVQREGEFGSAKESLYNLLVCDKQLLGK
;
A
#
# COMPACT_ATOMS: atom_id res chain seq x y z
N MET A 1 18.26 12.31 12.25
CA MET A 1 18.86 11.22 13.04
C MET A 1 19.41 11.70 14.40
N SER A 2 18.63 12.43 15.22
CA SER A 2 19.17 13.03 16.46
C SER A 2 18.25 12.97 17.68
N LYS A 3 17.13 12.24 17.63
CA LYS A 3 16.18 12.15 18.76
C LYS A 3 16.41 10.92 19.65
N TRP A 4 17.04 9.88 19.12
CA TRP A 4 17.31 8.61 19.82
C TRP A 4 18.55 8.70 20.74
N THR A 5 19.57 9.44 20.33
CA THR A 5 20.77 9.69 21.14
C THR A 5 20.49 10.55 22.37
N ASP A 6 19.56 11.51 22.26
CA ASP A 6 19.14 12.37 23.38
C ASP A 6 18.28 11.62 24.42
N LEU A 7 17.52 10.61 23.98
CA LEU A 7 16.74 9.74 24.88
C LEU A 7 17.65 8.77 25.63
N LEU A 8 18.66 8.21 24.97
CA LEU A 8 19.65 7.33 25.59
C LEU A 8 20.58 8.09 26.55
N SER A 9 20.95 9.34 26.23
CA SER A 9 21.70 10.21 27.13
C SER A 9 20.90 10.60 28.37
N LYS A 10 19.58 10.86 28.24
CA LYS A 10 18.69 11.12 29.38
C LYS A 10 18.45 9.88 30.25
N ALA A 11 18.37 8.69 29.65
CA ALA A 11 18.25 7.44 30.38
C ALA A 11 19.57 7.10 31.12
N ALA A 12 20.72 7.36 30.51
CA ALA A 12 22.03 7.20 31.14
C ALA A 12 22.26 8.18 32.30
N GLY A 13 21.89 9.45 32.14
CA GLY A 13 21.98 10.45 33.21
C GLY A 13 21.02 10.22 34.39
N ALA A 14 19.93 9.49 34.17
CA ALA A 14 19.01 9.09 35.24
C ALA A 14 19.56 7.91 36.08
N LEU A 15 20.48 7.10 35.52
CA LEU A 15 21.15 6.01 36.25
C LEU A 15 22.34 6.49 37.08
N GLU A 16 23.07 7.53 36.67
CA GLU A 16 24.15 8.11 37.47
C GLU A 16 23.67 8.84 38.74
N ALA A 17 22.40 9.24 38.79
CA ALA A 17 21.78 9.86 39.97
C ALA A 17 21.46 8.85 41.10
N VAL A 18 21.52 7.55 40.82
CA VAL A 18 21.30 6.47 41.79
C VAL A 18 22.67 5.95 42.23
N GLY A 19 23.39 6.78 42.97
CA GLY A 19 24.69 6.44 43.53
C GLY A 19 24.62 5.22 44.45
N LEU A 20 25.15 4.09 43.98
CA LEU A 20 25.63 3.02 44.85
C LEU A 20 26.86 2.32 44.22
N VAL A 21 28.00 2.89 44.59
CA VAL A 21 29.33 2.28 44.78
C VAL A 21 30.17 1.94 43.54
N THR A 22 31.45 2.26 43.73
CA THR A 22 32.56 2.55 42.84
C THR A 22 33.41 1.34 42.45
N VAL A 23 33.88 1.37 41.19
CA VAL A 23 35.23 1.05 40.66
C VAL A 23 35.83 -0.33 40.95
N GLU A 24 36.03 -1.13 39.89
CA GLU A 24 37.39 -1.56 39.48
C GLU A 24 37.40 -1.90 37.98
N GLU A 25 38.23 -1.18 37.22
CA GLU A 25 38.60 -1.52 35.85
C GLU A 25 39.49 -2.77 35.85
N VAL A 26 39.08 -3.84 35.17
CA VAL A 26 40.03 -4.78 34.53
C VAL A 26 39.42 -5.34 33.23
N GLY A 27 40.00 -4.89 32.10
CA GLY A 27 40.50 -5.76 31.03
C GLY A 27 39.53 -6.61 30.20
N ASP A 28 39.31 -6.16 28.96
CA ASP A 28 39.15 -6.94 27.71
C ASP A 28 38.31 -8.22 27.77
N GLY A 29 37.00 -8.05 27.73
CA GLY A 29 36.04 -9.07 27.32
C GLY A 29 35.21 -8.54 26.17
N SER A 30 35.68 -8.73 24.93
CA SER A 30 34.84 -8.58 23.74
C SER A 30 33.66 -9.56 23.84
N SER A 31 32.51 -9.05 24.28
CA SER A 31 31.20 -9.69 24.08
C SER A 31 30.41 -8.84 23.08
N PRO A 32 29.78 -9.46 22.07
CA PRO A 32 29.21 -8.73 20.96
C PRO A 32 27.97 -7.98 21.46
N THR A 33 28.06 -6.65 21.43
CA THR A 33 26.88 -5.80 21.32
C THR A 33 26.27 -6.10 19.96
N VAL A 34 25.30 -7.00 19.91
CA VAL A 34 24.42 -7.08 18.75
C VAL A 34 23.31 -6.05 19.01
N PRO A 35 23.32 -4.89 18.33
CA PRO A 35 22.15 -4.03 18.34
C PRO A 35 21.02 -4.83 17.67
N VAL A 36 19.86 -4.92 18.32
CA VAL A 36 18.66 -5.48 17.67
C VAL A 36 18.17 -4.44 16.67
N THR A 37 18.83 -4.37 15.52
CA THR A 37 18.26 -3.76 14.31
C THR A 37 17.29 -4.75 13.69
N GLY A 38 16.01 -4.40 13.72
CA GLY A 38 15.00 -4.88 12.80
C GLY A 38 14.55 -6.32 13.05
N VAL A 39 13.41 -6.46 13.71
CA VAL A 39 12.44 -7.45 13.23
C VAL A 39 11.89 -6.86 11.92
N PRO A 40 12.21 -7.42 10.74
CA PRO A 40 11.61 -6.92 9.52
C PRO A 40 10.12 -7.23 9.61
N LEU A 41 9.25 -6.22 9.56
CA LEU A 41 7.81 -6.42 9.35
C LEU A 41 7.52 -7.29 8.12
N ALA A 42 8.50 -7.44 7.21
CA ALA A 42 8.48 -8.36 6.08
C ALA A 42 8.31 -9.85 6.46
N VAL A 43 8.53 -10.26 7.71
CA VAL A 43 8.24 -11.64 8.15
C VAL A 43 6.74 -11.92 8.22
N PHE A 44 5.91 -10.87 8.29
CA PHE A 44 4.45 -10.99 8.26
C PHE A 44 3.89 -10.75 6.84
N GLN A 45 4.46 -11.42 5.84
CA GLN A 45 3.77 -11.52 4.55
C GLN A 45 2.51 -12.38 4.69
N LYS A 46 1.39 -11.70 4.47
CA LYS A 46 0.03 -12.22 4.45
C LYS A 46 -0.07 -13.47 3.56
N GLY A 47 -0.18 -14.66 4.16
CA GLY A 47 -0.63 -15.85 3.42
C GLY A 47 -0.10 -17.23 3.85
N SER A 48 1.07 -17.34 4.48
CA SER A 48 1.62 -18.64 4.91
C SER A 48 1.79 -18.67 6.44
N ARG A 49 0.74 -19.13 7.13
CA ARG A 49 0.85 -19.57 8.53
C ARG A 49 1.61 -20.90 8.56
N ASP A 50 2.93 -20.84 8.41
CA ASP A 50 3.76 -21.96 8.85
C ASP A 50 3.94 -21.84 10.37
N GLU A 51 3.42 -22.83 11.09
CA GLU A 51 3.49 -22.95 12.56
C GLU A 51 4.95 -22.77 13.07
N GLU A 52 5.91 -23.21 12.25
CA GLU A 52 7.35 -23.13 12.50
C GLU A 52 7.88 -21.68 12.48
N SER A 53 7.34 -20.83 11.59
CA SER A 53 7.67 -19.40 11.54
C SER A 53 7.11 -18.66 12.77
N TYR A 54 5.91 -19.06 13.21
CA TYR A 54 5.30 -18.50 14.41
C TYR A 54 6.06 -18.89 15.69
N GLN A 55 6.48 -20.15 15.82
CA GLN A 55 7.31 -20.61 16.93
C GLN A 55 8.66 -19.89 16.98
N LYS A 56 9.30 -19.67 15.83
CA LYS A 56 10.58 -18.96 15.76
C LYS A 56 10.48 -17.49 16.18
N VAL A 57 9.38 -16.81 15.81
CA VAL A 57 9.08 -15.45 16.26
C VAL A 57 8.81 -15.41 17.76
N LEU A 58 8.07 -16.38 18.30
CA LEU A 58 7.84 -16.51 19.74
C LEU A 58 9.12 -16.77 20.52
N GLU A 59 10.06 -17.57 20.00
CA GLU A 59 11.37 -17.78 20.63
C GLU A 59 12.23 -16.51 20.61
N LEU A 60 12.21 -15.75 19.51
CA LEU A 60 12.90 -14.46 19.41
C LEU A 60 12.32 -13.44 20.40
N LEU A 61 10.99 -13.34 20.49
CA LEU A 61 10.32 -12.50 21.48
C LEU A 61 10.65 -12.94 22.91
N ARG A 62 10.60 -14.25 23.20
CA ARG A 62 10.95 -14.77 24.52
C ARG A 62 12.40 -14.50 24.91
N SER A 63 13.34 -14.64 23.98
CA SER A 63 14.76 -14.38 24.24
C SER A 63 15.08 -12.88 24.41
N ASN A 64 14.32 -12.01 23.77
CA ASN A 64 14.44 -10.55 23.95
C ASN A 64 13.80 -10.07 25.26
N VAL A 65 12.66 -10.63 25.65
CA VAL A 65 11.94 -10.25 26.88
C VAL A 65 12.57 -10.90 28.13
N ILE A 66 13.04 -12.15 28.02
CA ILE A 66 13.67 -12.88 29.12
C ILE A 66 15.19 -12.81 28.93
N VAL A 67 15.79 -11.79 29.53
CA VAL A 67 17.26 -11.68 29.57
C VAL A 67 17.81 -12.82 30.43
N SER A 68 18.71 -13.63 29.87
CA SER A 68 19.34 -14.79 30.52
C SER A 68 20.04 -14.45 31.84
N ASN A 69 20.55 -13.21 31.97
CA ASN A 69 21.17 -12.69 33.19
C ASN A 69 20.20 -12.07 34.20
N SER A 70 18.90 -12.05 33.92
CA SER A 70 17.90 -11.54 34.89
C SER A 70 17.62 -12.56 36.00
N PRO A 71 17.18 -12.12 37.20
CA PRO A 71 16.75 -13.03 38.27
C PRO A 71 15.69 -14.03 37.80
N TYR A 72 14.79 -13.60 36.92
CA TYR A 72 13.77 -14.47 36.34
C TYR A 72 14.38 -15.49 35.36
N GLY A 73 15.31 -15.08 34.50
CA GLY A 73 16.01 -15.98 33.58
C GLY A 73 16.84 -17.06 34.29
N GLN A 74 17.56 -16.68 35.35
CA GLN A 74 18.32 -17.62 36.19
C GLN A 74 17.39 -18.61 36.92
N PHE A 75 16.25 -18.14 37.43
CA PHE A 75 15.22 -18.99 38.01
C PHE A 75 14.65 -19.99 36.98
N CYS A 76 14.32 -19.54 35.76
CA CYS A 76 13.81 -20.39 34.69
C CYS A 76 14.82 -21.48 34.29
N ALA A 77 16.09 -21.13 34.10
CA ALA A 77 17.14 -22.10 33.75
C ALA A 77 17.31 -23.18 34.83
N GLN A 78 17.29 -22.79 36.11
CA GLN A 78 17.37 -23.74 37.23
C GLN A 78 16.12 -24.60 37.35
N ARG A 79 14.93 -24.01 37.16
CA ARG A 79 13.66 -24.74 37.15
C ARG A 79 13.65 -25.79 36.03
N ASP A 80 14.07 -25.43 34.83
CA ASP A 80 14.07 -26.33 33.68
C ASP A 80 15.07 -27.48 33.87
N THR A 81 16.24 -27.19 34.49
CA THR A 81 17.22 -28.22 34.88
C THR A 81 16.66 -29.20 35.91
N LEU A 82 15.88 -28.71 36.88
CA LEU A 82 15.32 -29.53 37.98
C LEU A 82 14.02 -30.25 37.59
N ARG A 83 13.38 -29.86 36.49
CA ARG A 83 12.07 -30.37 36.04
C ARG A 83 12.09 -31.86 35.74
N GLU A 84 13.22 -32.38 35.28
CA GLU A 84 13.39 -33.81 35.00
C GLU A 84 13.44 -34.67 36.28
N PHE A 85 13.78 -34.06 37.42
CA PHE A 85 14.02 -34.76 38.69
C PHE A 85 12.89 -34.57 39.70
N ILE A 86 12.10 -33.49 39.59
CA ILE A 86 11.02 -33.15 40.52
C ILE A 86 9.71 -33.03 39.75
N GLY A 87 8.84 -34.02 39.90
CA GLY A 87 7.51 -34.02 39.24
C GLY A 87 6.46 -33.14 39.91
N GLU A 88 6.70 -32.68 41.14
CA GLU A 88 5.75 -31.86 41.90
C GLU A 88 6.10 -30.37 41.75
N GLU A 89 5.25 -29.61 41.05
CA GLU A 89 5.53 -28.22 40.65
C GLU A 89 5.84 -27.28 41.83
N ALA A 90 5.12 -27.41 42.95
CA ALA A 90 5.34 -26.58 44.14
C ALA A 90 6.71 -26.84 44.78
N ARG A 91 7.18 -28.10 44.77
CA ARG A 91 8.51 -28.47 45.25
C ARG A 91 9.59 -28.04 44.25
N LEU A 92 9.31 -28.13 42.96
CA LEU A 92 10.22 -27.71 41.89
C LEU A 92 10.52 -26.21 42.00
N VAL A 93 9.49 -25.38 42.15
CA VAL A 93 9.65 -23.92 42.31
C VAL A 93 10.44 -23.58 43.58
N GLN A 94 10.14 -24.25 44.70
CA GLN A 94 10.85 -24.01 45.95
C GLN A 94 12.32 -24.47 45.90
N ALA A 95 12.61 -25.57 45.21
CA ALA A 95 13.96 -26.07 44.98
C ALA A 95 14.75 -25.14 44.03
N ALA A 96 14.12 -24.66 42.96
CA ALA A 96 14.73 -23.74 42.01
C ALA A 96 15.05 -22.38 42.65
N LEU A 97 14.16 -21.83 43.49
CA LEU A 97 14.42 -20.62 44.27
C LEU A 97 15.61 -20.78 45.23
N LYS A 98 15.70 -21.92 45.93
CA LYS A 98 16.82 -22.21 46.82
C LYS A 98 18.14 -22.42 46.07
N ALA A 99 18.10 -23.12 44.93
CA ALA A 99 19.28 -23.43 44.12
C ALA A 99 19.83 -22.20 43.38
N SER A 100 18.97 -21.28 42.96
CA SER A 100 19.36 -20.02 42.30
C SER A 100 19.90 -18.96 43.27
N GLY A 101 19.70 -19.12 44.59
CA GLY A 101 20.12 -18.13 45.59
C GLY A 101 19.32 -16.82 45.55
N LEU A 102 18.21 -16.80 44.80
CA LEU A 102 17.40 -15.61 44.59
C LEU A 102 16.26 -15.52 45.60
N THR A 103 15.87 -14.29 45.94
CA THR A 103 14.72 -14.05 46.80
C THR A 103 13.44 -13.99 45.98
N ALA A 104 12.32 -14.48 46.53
CA ALA A 104 11.02 -14.42 45.86
C ALA A 104 10.61 -12.99 45.41
N PRO A 105 10.87 -11.91 46.18
CA PRO A 105 10.62 -10.54 45.74
C PRO A 105 11.46 -10.12 44.53
N ALA A 106 12.71 -10.57 44.41
CA ALA A 106 13.56 -10.24 43.27
C ALA A 106 13.04 -10.88 41.96
N VAL A 107 12.54 -12.12 42.04
CA VAL A 107 11.91 -12.82 40.91
C VAL A 107 10.59 -12.14 40.51
N LEU A 108 9.76 -11.75 41.48
CA LEU A 108 8.50 -11.02 41.22
C LEU A 108 8.74 -9.64 40.61
N SER A 109 9.76 -8.91 41.08
CA SER A 109 10.14 -7.62 40.50
C SER A 109 10.62 -7.78 39.06
N ALA A 110 11.47 -8.77 38.78
CA ALA A 110 11.94 -9.06 37.43
C ALA A 110 10.78 -9.46 36.50
N LEU A 111 9.83 -10.27 37.00
CA LEU A 111 8.61 -10.62 36.27
C LEU A 111 7.79 -9.36 35.94
N GLY A 112 7.62 -8.44 36.91
CA GLY A 112 6.93 -7.17 36.71
C GLY A 112 7.58 -6.29 35.63
N THR A 113 8.92 -6.25 35.60
CA THR A 113 9.65 -5.56 34.52
C THR A 113 9.42 -6.24 33.17
N CYS A 114 9.49 -7.57 33.09
CA CYS A 114 9.21 -8.31 31.85
C CYS A 114 7.78 -8.07 31.34
N THR A 115 6.78 -8.05 32.23
CA THR A 115 5.39 -7.77 31.84
C THR A 115 5.22 -6.35 31.32
N ALA A 116 5.85 -5.36 31.96
CA ALA A 116 5.79 -3.98 31.50
C ALA A 116 6.44 -3.81 30.12
N SER A 117 7.59 -4.45 29.88
CA SER A 117 8.24 -4.43 28.57
C SER A 117 7.39 -5.11 27.49
N LEU A 118 6.70 -6.20 27.81
CA LEU A 118 5.79 -6.87 26.87
C LEU A 118 4.56 -6.01 26.54
N GLU A 119 4.01 -5.30 27.52
CA GLU A 119 2.90 -4.37 27.31
C GLU A 119 3.32 -3.19 26.43
N GLU A 120 4.54 -2.68 26.61
CA GLU A 120 5.11 -1.62 25.78
C GLU A 120 5.32 -2.07 24.33
N GLU A 121 5.97 -3.22 24.10
CA GLU A 121 6.12 -3.77 22.73
C GLU A 121 4.76 -4.05 22.08
N SER A 122 3.80 -4.60 22.83
CA SER A 122 2.45 -4.85 22.33
C SER A 122 1.77 -3.56 21.87
N ARG A 123 1.93 -2.48 22.63
CA ARG A 123 1.39 -1.16 22.31
C ARG A 123 2.07 -0.56 21.08
N GLU A 124 3.39 -0.64 20.99
CA GLU A 124 4.14 -0.16 19.83
C GLU A 124 3.76 -0.92 18.56
N PHE A 125 3.67 -2.25 18.64
CA PHE A 125 3.25 -3.10 17.55
C PHE A 125 1.85 -2.75 17.06
N THR A 126 0.90 -2.59 17.99
CA THR A 126 -0.48 -2.21 17.65
C THR A 126 -0.52 -0.85 16.96
N THR A 127 0.22 0.13 17.47
CA THR A 127 0.29 1.47 16.89
C THR A 127 0.91 1.45 15.49
N ALA A 128 1.99 0.69 15.29
CA ALA A 128 2.64 0.55 14.00
C ALA A 128 1.70 -0.11 12.97
N LEU A 129 0.97 -1.14 13.37
CA LEU A 129 0.01 -1.84 12.51
C LEU A 129 -1.17 -0.95 12.11
N GLU A 130 -1.70 -0.17 13.04
CA GLU A 130 -2.75 0.82 12.75
C GLU A 130 -2.25 1.89 11.78
N GLN A 131 -1.03 2.37 11.95
CA GLN A 131 -0.45 3.39 11.09
C GLN A 131 -0.14 2.86 9.68
N GLU A 132 0.38 1.65 9.56
CA GLU A 132 0.58 0.99 8.26
C GLU A 132 -0.76 0.82 7.54
N ARG A 133 -1.80 0.33 8.25
CA ARG A 133 -3.15 0.18 7.70
C ARG A 133 -3.72 1.53 7.24
N ALA A 134 -3.59 2.58 8.04
CA ALA A 134 -4.06 3.91 7.69
C ALA A 134 -3.35 4.46 6.45
N ASN A 135 -2.02 4.30 6.37
CA ASN A 135 -1.23 4.74 5.23
C ASN A 135 -1.57 3.97 3.95
N ALA A 136 -1.74 2.65 4.04
CA ALA A 136 -2.13 1.81 2.91
C ALA A 136 -3.53 2.19 2.38
N LEU A 137 -4.50 2.40 3.27
CA LEU A 137 -5.84 2.87 2.91
C LEU A 137 -5.78 4.25 2.25
N ALA A 138 -5.07 5.21 2.85
CA ALA A 138 -4.94 6.55 2.30
C ALA A 138 -4.25 6.57 0.91
N SER A 139 -3.30 5.66 0.67
CA SER A 139 -2.68 5.50 -0.65
C SER A 139 -3.68 5.00 -1.68
N LEU A 140 -4.45 3.96 -1.36
CA LEU A 140 -5.47 3.40 -2.24
C LEU A 140 -6.60 4.41 -2.52
N GLU A 141 -7.01 5.19 -1.52
CA GLU A 141 -8.01 6.26 -1.68
C GLU A 141 -7.53 7.33 -2.67
N ARG A 142 -6.27 7.77 -2.57
CA ARG A 142 -5.70 8.73 -3.53
C ARG A 142 -5.61 8.17 -4.94
N GLU A 143 -5.22 6.89 -5.08
CA GLU A 143 -5.20 6.24 -6.39
C GLU A 143 -6.60 6.12 -7.00
N ALA A 144 -7.60 5.76 -6.19
CA ALA A 144 -8.99 5.69 -6.61
C ALA A 144 -9.53 7.06 -7.05
N GLU A 145 -9.23 8.12 -6.30
CA GLU A 145 -9.64 9.48 -6.64
C GLU A 145 -9.00 9.96 -7.95
N LYS A 146 -7.70 9.69 -8.13
CA LYS A 146 -6.99 9.99 -9.39
C LYS A 146 -7.62 9.26 -10.58
N LEU A 147 -7.85 7.95 -10.47
CA LEU A 147 -8.49 7.18 -11.54
C LEU A 147 -9.90 7.68 -11.85
N ASN A 148 -10.65 8.11 -10.83
CA ASN A 148 -11.99 8.67 -11.01
C ASN A 148 -11.95 10.00 -11.78
N THR A 149 -10.97 10.86 -11.49
CA THR A 149 -10.77 12.11 -12.26
C THR A 149 -10.40 11.81 -13.72
N GLU A 150 -9.49 10.87 -13.97
CA GLU A 150 -9.11 10.46 -15.33
C GLU A 150 -10.30 9.88 -16.11
N ALA A 151 -11.13 9.06 -15.46
CA ALA A 151 -12.35 8.52 -16.06
C ALA A 151 -13.37 9.61 -16.42
N SER A 152 -13.51 10.64 -15.57
CA SER A 152 -14.38 11.79 -15.84
C SER A 152 -13.91 12.58 -17.06
N ASP A 153 -12.62 12.89 -17.15
CA ASP A 153 -12.01 13.59 -18.28
C ASP A 153 -12.19 12.84 -19.60
N ILE A 154 -11.99 11.52 -19.58
CA ILE A 154 -12.22 10.67 -20.76
C ILE A 154 -13.70 10.69 -21.16
N SER A 155 -14.61 10.62 -20.19
CA SER A 155 -16.06 10.67 -20.45
C SER A 155 -16.47 11.99 -21.09
N GLN A 156 -15.93 13.12 -20.62
CA GLN A 156 -16.18 14.42 -21.22
C GLN A 156 -15.66 14.51 -22.66
N LYS A 157 -14.41 14.06 -22.91
CA LYS A 157 -13.85 14.00 -24.27
C LYS A 157 -14.68 13.14 -25.21
N LEU A 158 -15.19 12.01 -24.72
CA LEU A 158 -16.04 11.12 -25.50
C LEU A 158 -17.36 11.82 -25.89
N GLN A 159 -17.97 12.56 -24.96
CA GLN A 159 -19.17 13.34 -25.24
C GLN A 159 -18.92 14.48 -26.26
N GLU A 160 -17.78 15.16 -26.17
CA GLU A 160 -17.39 16.17 -27.16
C GLU A 160 -17.21 15.58 -28.56
N LEU A 161 -16.53 14.43 -28.67
CA LEU A 161 -16.34 13.73 -29.94
C LEU A 161 -17.67 13.24 -30.53
N GLN A 162 -18.58 12.71 -29.71
CA GLN A 162 -19.91 12.32 -30.16
C GLN A 162 -20.71 13.51 -30.69
N THR A 163 -20.62 14.67 -30.04
CA THR A 163 -21.26 15.91 -30.52
C THR A 163 -20.69 16.34 -31.88
N ARG A 164 -19.37 16.32 -32.04
CA ARG A 164 -18.71 16.64 -33.32
C ARG A 164 -19.11 15.67 -34.43
N LEU A 165 -19.21 14.37 -34.12
CA LEU A 165 -19.63 13.35 -35.07
C LEU A 165 -21.04 13.63 -35.59
N LYS A 166 -22.00 13.93 -34.71
CA LYS A 166 -23.36 14.30 -35.11
C LYS A 166 -23.41 15.56 -35.98
N GLN A 167 -22.58 16.56 -35.68
CA GLN A 167 -22.48 17.77 -36.51
C GLN A 167 -21.98 17.45 -37.92
N ILE A 168 -20.94 16.61 -38.02
CA ILE A 168 -20.39 16.18 -39.31
C ILE A 168 -21.41 15.36 -40.10
N GLU A 169 -22.12 14.43 -39.45
CA GLU A 169 -23.18 13.65 -40.10
C GLU A 169 -24.31 14.54 -40.63
N THR A 170 -24.69 15.56 -39.86
CA THR A 170 -25.68 16.56 -40.29
C THR A 170 -25.21 17.32 -41.54
N GLN A 171 -23.99 17.88 -41.49
CA GLN A 171 -23.39 18.61 -42.62
C GLN A 171 -23.24 17.72 -43.87
N LYS A 172 -22.89 16.44 -43.67
CA LYS A 172 -22.83 15.46 -44.76
C LYS A 172 -24.20 15.28 -45.40
N GLY A 173 -25.26 15.13 -44.61
CA GLY A 173 -26.65 15.03 -45.09
C GLY A 173 -27.08 16.26 -45.88
N GLU A 174 -26.80 17.46 -45.38
CA GLU A 174 -27.07 18.73 -46.07
C GLU A 174 -26.34 18.82 -47.41
N LYS A 175 -25.05 18.48 -47.44
CA LYS A 175 -24.26 18.46 -48.68
C LYS A 175 -24.76 17.44 -49.68
N GLN A 176 -25.19 16.26 -49.21
CA GLN A 176 -25.76 15.23 -50.08
C GLN A 176 -27.09 15.69 -50.70
N ALA A 177 -27.94 16.36 -49.93
CA ALA A 177 -29.17 16.97 -50.44
C ALA A 177 -28.88 18.09 -51.47
N GLU A 178 -27.90 18.96 -51.20
CA GLU A 178 -27.48 20.01 -52.14
C GLU A 178 -27.00 19.42 -53.47
N ILE A 179 -26.19 18.35 -53.43
CA ILE A 179 -25.70 17.65 -54.62
C ILE A 179 -26.88 17.06 -55.42
N GLN A 180 -27.83 16.40 -54.76
CA GLN A 180 -29.00 15.81 -55.42
C GLN A 180 -29.86 16.90 -56.09
N GLN A 181 -30.09 18.02 -55.41
CA GLN A 181 -30.83 19.14 -55.99
C GLN A 181 -30.13 19.72 -57.22
N ARG A 182 -28.81 19.91 -57.16
CA ARG A 182 -28.02 20.38 -58.32
C ARG A 182 -28.08 19.40 -59.50
N GLN A 183 -28.03 18.10 -59.23
CA GLN A 183 -28.19 17.06 -60.26
C GLN A 183 -29.56 17.13 -60.94
N GLN A 184 -30.64 17.29 -60.17
CA GLN A 184 -31.99 17.44 -60.74
C GLN A 184 -32.10 18.70 -61.63
N MET A 185 -31.59 19.83 -61.15
CA MET A 185 -31.55 21.07 -61.93
C MET A 185 -30.74 20.92 -63.23
N PHE A 186 -29.64 20.19 -63.19
CA PHE A 186 -28.82 19.91 -64.36
C PHE A 186 -29.58 19.09 -65.40
N VAL A 187 -30.21 17.99 -64.98
CA VAL A 187 -31.04 17.13 -65.86
C VAL A 187 -32.20 17.93 -66.48
N GLN A 188 -32.87 18.77 -65.69
CA GLN A 188 -33.94 19.62 -66.19
C GLN A 188 -33.44 20.58 -67.27
N ARG A 189 -32.30 21.25 -67.03
CA ARG A 189 -31.70 22.16 -68.02
C ARG A 189 -31.22 21.45 -69.28
N GLU A 190 -30.66 20.26 -69.16
CA GLU A 190 -30.28 19.46 -70.34
C GLU A 190 -31.51 19.12 -71.20
N GLY A 191 -32.64 18.77 -70.57
CA GLY A 191 -33.92 18.56 -71.26
C GLY A 191 -34.42 19.82 -71.98
N GLU A 192 -34.46 20.95 -71.28
CA GLU A 192 -34.88 22.25 -71.85
C GLU A 192 -33.99 22.65 -73.05
N PHE A 193 -32.67 22.48 -72.92
CA PHE A 193 -31.73 22.76 -74.00
C PHE A 193 -31.94 21.82 -75.20
N GLY A 194 -32.20 20.53 -74.95
CA GLY A 194 -32.56 19.56 -75.98
C GLY A 194 -33.80 19.98 -76.77
N SER A 195 -34.88 20.33 -76.06
CA SER A 195 -36.13 20.80 -76.68
C SER A 195 -35.95 22.11 -77.46
N ALA A 196 -35.15 23.05 -76.95
CA ALA A 196 -34.84 24.30 -77.65
C ALA A 196 -34.04 24.04 -78.94
N LYS A 197 -33.04 23.15 -78.88
CA LYS A 197 -32.24 22.74 -80.04
C LYS A 197 -33.12 22.10 -81.13
N GLU A 198 -34.02 21.19 -80.74
CA GLU A 198 -34.93 20.52 -81.67
C GLU A 198 -35.91 21.52 -82.31
N SER A 199 -36.43 22.46 -81.52
CA SER A 199 -37.29 23.54 -82.01
C SER A 199 -36.59 24.42 -83.05
N LEU A 200 -35.33 24.82 -82.77
CA LEU A 200 -34.51 25.59 -83.72
C LEU A 200 -34.25 24.80 -85.01
N TYR A 201 -33.96 23.50 -84.90
CA TYR A 201 -33.75 22.65 -86.06
C TYR A 201 -35.01 22.57 -86.93
N ASN A 202 -36.17 22.37 -86.32
CA ASN A 202 -37.45 22.33 -87.04
C ASN A 202 -37.76 23.66 -87.74
N LEU A 203 -37.48 24.80 -87.08
CA LEU A 203 -37.66 26.13 -87.68
C LEU A 203 -36.77 26.33 -88.92
N LEU A 204 -35.49 25.96 -88.80
CA LEU A 204 -34.53 25.98 -89.92
C LEU A 204 -34.96 25.11 -91.11
N VAL A 205 -35.55 23.93 -90.84
CA VAL A 205 -36.07 23.04 -91.88
C VAL A 205 -37.27 23.67 -92.58
N CYS A 206 -38.21 24.25 -91.82
CA CYS A 206 -39.37 24.96 -92.37
C CYS A 206 -38.97 26.14 -93.25
N ASP A 207 -38.03 26.98 -92.79
CA ASP A 207 -37.55 28.14 -93.56
C ASP A 207 -36.86 27.72 -94.87
N LYS A 208 -36.07 26.63 -94.85
CA LYS A 208 -35.47 26.07 -96.08
C LYS A 208 -36.52 25.57 -97.07
N GLN A 209 -37.62 24.99 -96.59
CA GLN A 209 -38.71 24.54 -97.47
C GLN A 209 -39.50 25.69 -98.08
N LEU A 210 -39.57 26.83 -97.38
CA LEU A 210 -40.23 28.05 -97.88
C LEU A 210 -39.37 28.81 -98.90
N LEU A 211 -38.05 28.86 -98.71
CA LEU A 211 -37.10 29.54 -99.63
C LEU A 211 -36.73 28.70 -100.87
N GLY A 212 -37.08 27.42 -100.89
CA GLY A 212 -36.85 26.50 -102.01
C GLY A 212 -38.00 26.38 -103.02
N LYS A 213 -39.05 27.21 -102.88
CA LYS A 213 -40.14 27.39 -103.86
C LYS A 213 -40.01 28.75 -104.53
#